data_AF-A0A3D0SNA8-F1
#
_entry.id   AF-A0A3D0SNA8-F1
#
_cell.length_a   1.000
_cell.length_b   1.000
_cell.length_c   1.000
_cell.angle_alpha   90.00
_cell.angle_beta   90.00
_cell.angle_gamma   90.00
#
_symmetry.space_group_name_H-M   'P 1'
#
loop_
_entity.id
_entity.type
_entity.pdbx_description
1 polymer ?
#
loop_
_entity_poly.entity_id
_entity_poly.type
_entity_poly.pdbx_seq_one_letter_code
_entity_poly.pdbx_strand_id
1 'polypeptide(L)'
;MKTRLVAFAALVFFGLNLSPAWAGKLEQIKKDGLRVCLEPAYMPFEITNKRGEIVGFDPDLAELMAQDLGAAKLELVSTAWDGIIPALITNKCDII
;
A
#
# COMPACT_ATOMS: atom_id res chain seq x y z
N MET A 1 -3.70 14.86 50.32
CA MET A 1 -4.49 15.08 49.08
C MET A 1 -3.65 15.55 47.90
N LYS A 2 -2.73 16.51 48.06
CA LYS A 2 -1.94 17.08 46.95
C LYS A 2 -1.06 16.07 46.19
N THR A 3 -0.44 15.11 46.87
CA THR A 3 0.38 14.05 46.26
C THR A 3 -0.43 13.04 45.43
N ARG A 4 -1.71 12.80 45.78
CA ARG A 4 -2.60 11.93 44.99
C ARG A 4 -3.10 12.62 43.71
N LEU A 5 -3.27 13.95 43.73
CA LEU A 5 -3.60 14.73 42.53
C LEU A 5 -2.44 14.79 41.52
N VAL A 6 -1.20 14.92 42.00
CA VAL A 6 -0.01 14.95 41.13
C VAL A 6 0.21 13.59 40.45
N ALA A 7 -0.01 12.48 41.16
CA ALA A 7 0.07 11.13 40.60
C ALA A 7 -1.03 10.89 39.53
N PHE A 8 -2.23 11.42 39.73
CA PHE A 8 -3.32 11.31 38.76
C PHE A 8 -3.07 12.14 37.49
N ALA A 9 -2.53 13.36 37.64
CA ALA A 9 -2.17 14.21 36.51
C ALA A 9 -1.03 13.62 35.66
N ALA A 10 -0.06 12.93 36.29
CA ALA A 10 1.02 12.25 35.58
C ALA A 10 0.53 11.05 34.75
N LEU A 11 -0.47 10.31 35.24
CA LEU A 11 -1.09 9.19 34.53
C LEU A 11 -1.88 9.64 33.28
N VAL A 12 -2.53 10.81 33.34
CA VAL A 12 -3.25 11.38 32.17
C VAL A 12 -2.27 11.85 31.09
N PHE A 13 -1.12 12.42 31.48
CA PHE A 13 -0.08 12.82 30.52
C PHE A 13 0.61 11.64 29.82
N PHE A 14 0.71 10.48 30.48
CA PHE A 14 1.28 9.27 29.87
C PHE A 14 0.30 8.60 28.88
N GLY A 15 -1.01 8.72 29.09
CA GLY A 15 -2.04 8.15 28.20
C GLY A 15 -2.25 8.91 26.88
N LEU A 16 -1.88 10.19 26.81
CA LEU A 16 -2.10 11.05 25.64
C LEU A 16 -1.06 10.89 24.51
N ASN A 17 -0.03 10.06 24.70
CA ASN A 17 1.01 9.82 23.68
C ASN A 17 0.78 8.54 22.85
N LEU A 18 -0.36 7.87 23.03
CA LEU A 18 -0.82 6.79 22.14
C LEU A 18 -1.48 7.40 20.90
N SER A 19 -0.72 8.14 20.09
CA SER A 19 -1.12 8.34 18.71
C SER A 19 -1.03 6.97 18.03
N PRO A 20 -2.14 6.33 17.62
CA PRO A 20 -2.02 5.17 16.76
C PRO A 20 -1.22 5.61 15.54
N ALA A 21 -0.17 4.88 15.18
CA ALA A 21 0.49 5.11 13.90
C ALA A 21 -0.58 4.89 12.82
N TRP A 22 -0.91 5.93 12.05
CA TRP A 22 -1.87 5.87 10.96
C TRP A 22 -1.29 5.06 9.79
N ALA A 23 -1.25 3.74 9.92
CA ALA A 23 -0.95 2.81 8.84
C ALA A 23 -2.18 2.58 7.95
N GLY A 24 -2.86 3.67 7.55
CA GLY A 24 -4.16 3.59 6.84
C GLY A 24 -4.07 2.94 5.46
N LYS A 25 -2.91 3.00 4.80
CA LYS A 25 -2.71 2.42 3.46
C LYS A 25 -2.89 0.91 3.46
N LEU A 26 -2.33 0.21 4.46
CA LEU A 26 -2.45 -1.25 4.54
C LEU A 26 -3.91 -1.68 4.71
N GLU A 27 -4.66 -0.99 5.57
CA GLU A 27 -6.05 -1.35 5.82
C GLU A 27 -6.95 -0.99 4.64
N GLN A 28 -6.60 0.06 3.90
CA GLN A 28 -7.21 0.35 2.61
C GLN A 28 -6.91 -0.74 1.58
N ILE A 29 -5.67 -1.21 1.47
CA ILE A 29 -5.29 -2.29 0.54
C ILE A 29 -6.03 -3.59 0.87
N LYS A 30 -6.12 -3.97 2.14
CA LYS A 30 -6.89 -5.14 2.59
C LYS A 30 -8.36 -5.04 2.17
N LYS A 31 -8.95 -3.86 2.30
CA LYS A 31 -10.37 -3.62 2.02
C LYS A 31 -10.68 -3.47 0.53
N ASP A 32 -9.91 -2.66 -0.18
CA ASP A 32 -10.21 -2.19 -1.53
C ASP A 32 -9.43 -2.96 -2.62
N GLY A 33 -8.31 -3.59 -2.25
CA GLY A 33 -7.37 -4.28 -3.13
C GLY A 33 -6.03 -3.55 -3.28
N LEU A 34 -5.04 -4.25 -3.83
CA LEU A 34 -3.72 -3.73 -4.18
C LEU A 34 -3.69 -3.35 -5.66
N ARG A 35 -3.39 -2.09 -5.97
CA ARG A 35 -3.18 -1.61 -7.36
C ARG A 35 -1.70 -1.37 -7.60
N VAL A 36 -1.11 -2.07 -8.56
CA VAL A 36 0.31 -1.97 -8.90
C VAL A 36 0.45 -1.30 -10.26
N CYS A 37 1.07 -0.14 -10.31
CA CYS A 37 1.44 0.49 -11.57
C CYS A 37 2.69 -0.17 -12.14
N LEU A 38 2.69 -0.47 -13.43
CA LEU A 38 3.86 -0.98 -14.15
C LEU A 38 3.75 -0.62 -15.63
N GLU A 39 4.86 -0.65 -16.37
CA GLU A 39 4.88 -0.46 -17.82
C GLU A 39 5.20 -1.80 -18.51
N PRO A 40 4.22 -2.52 -19.10
CA PRO A 40 4.39 -3.89 -19.58
C PRO A 40 5.15 -3.97 -20.92
N ALA A 41 6.35 -3.38 -20.94
CA ALA A 41 7.27 -3.27 -22.05
C ALA A 41 8.73 -3.57 -21.63
N TYR A 42 8.96 -4.09 -20.42
CA TYR A 42 10.29 -4.28 -19.84
C TYR A 42 10.56 -5.75 -19.46
N MET A 43 10.92 -6.55 -20.47
CA MET A 43 11.27 -7.96 -20.26
C MET A 43 12.57 -8.11 -19.45
N PRO A 44 12.66 -9.07 -18.49
CA PRO A 44 11.67 -10.11 -18.12
C PRO A 44 10.73 -9.72 -16.96
N PHE A 45 10.71 -8.45 -16.56
CA PHE A 45 9.98 -7.97 -15.40
C PHE A 45 8.48 -7.88 -15.68
N GLU A 46 8.09 -7.21 -16.78
CA GLU A 46 6.69 -7.11 -17.19
C GLU A 46 6.55 -7.02 -18.72
N ILE A 47 5.63 -7.81 -19.27
CA ILE A 47 5.24 -7.77 -20.67
C ILE A 47 3.77 -8.14 -20.86
N THR A 48 3.11 -7.51 -21.84
CA THR A 48 1.79 -7.95 -22.28
C THR A 48 1.92 -9.15 -23.23
N ASN A 49 1.39 -10.30 -22.84
CA ASN A 49 1.41 -11.51 -23.65
C ASN A 49 0.37 -11.46 -24.80
N LYS A 50 0.34 -12.50 -25.64
CA LYS A 50 -0.59 -12.59 -26.79
C LYS A 50 -2.08 -12.64 -26.42
N ARG A 51 -2.40 -12.92 -25.16
CA ARG A 51 -3.77 -12.92 -24.61
C ARG A 51 -4.16 -11.55 -24.03
N GLY A 52 -3.23 -10.59 -24.00
CA GLY A 52 -3.45 -9.28 -23.38
C GLY A 52 -3.22 -9.25 -21.88
N GLU A 53 -2.62 -10.30 -21.29
CA GLU A 53 -2.31 -10.37 -19.86
C GLU A 53 -0.91 -9.81 -19.61
N ILE A 54 -0.73 -9.11 -18.48
CA ILE A 54 0.56 -8.66 -18.00
C ILE A 54 1.22 -9.81 -17.25
N VAL A 55 2.39 -10.25 -17.70
CA VAL A 55 3.15 -11.38 -17.15
C VAL A 55 4.63 -11.04 -16.98
N GLY A 56 5.34 -11.76 -16.11
CA GLY A 56 6.76 -11.53 -15.82
C GLY A 56 7.04 -11.58 -14.31
N PHE A 57 8.25 -11.19 -13.91
CA PHE A 57 8.65 -11.20 -12.50
C PHE A 57 7.81 -10.25 -11.62
N ASP A 58 7.53 -9.03 -12.07
CA ASP A 58 6.82 -8.01 -11.30
C ASP A 58 5.34 -8.38 -11.02
N PRO A 59 4.53 -8.84 -12.00
CA PRO A 59 3.17 -9.28 -11.72
C PRO A 59 3.12 -10.56 -10.85
N ASP A 60 4.09 -11.47 -11.00
CA ASP A 60 4.19 -12.66 -10.13
C ASP A 60 4.50 -12.24 -8.68
N LEU A 61 5.40 -11.28 -8.48
CA LEU A 61 5.70 -10.70 -7.17
C LEU A 61 4.50 -9.95 -6.59
N ALA A 62 3.79 -9.18 -7.42
CA ALA A 62 2.58 -8.47 -7.03
C ALA A 62 1.47 -9.42 -6.57
N GLU A 63 1.35 -10.59 -7.19
CA GLU A 63 0.41 -11.64 -6.77
C GLU A 63 0.75 -12.16 -5.37
N LEU A 64 2.02 -12.51 -5.12
CA LEU A 64 2.48 -12.94 -3.79
C LEU A 64 2.29 -11.85 -2.74
N MET A 65 2.62 -10.60 -3.08
CA MET A 65 2.40 -9.46 -2.19
C MET A 65 0.93 -9.25 -1.86
N ALA A 66 0.03 -9.32 -2.85
CA ALA A 66 -1.40 -9.17 -2.61
C ALA A 66 -1.94 -10.26 -1.66
N GLN A 67 -1.47 -11.50 -1.80
CA GLN A 67 -1.81 -12.61 -0.91
C GLN A 67 -1.31 -12.36 0.52
N ASP A 68 -0.03 -12.02 0.69
CA ASP A 68 0.58 -11.80 2.01
C ASP A 68 -0.01 -10.59 2.74
N LEU A 69 -0.40 -9.55 2.00
CA LEU A 69 -1.05 -8.37 2.55
C LEU A 69 -2.53 -8.62 2.90
N GLY A 70 -3.13 -9.70 2.41
CA GLY A 70 -4.57 -9.98 2.54
C GLY A 70 -5.44 -9.01 1.73
N ALA A 71 -4.96 -8.58 0.56
CA ALA A 71 -5.69 -7.68 -0.32
C ALA A 71 -6.95 -8.36 -0.89
N ALA A 72 -8.05 -7.62 -0.96
CA ALA A 72 -9.30 -8.15 -1.53
C ALA A 72 -9.20 -8.55 -3.02
N LYS A 73 -8.27 -7.92 -3.76
CA LYS A 73 -7.96 -8.17 -5.16
C LYS A 73 -6.59 -7.58 -5.52
N LEU A 74 -6.00 -8.05 -6.61
CA LEU A 74 -4.86 -7.43 -7.28
C LEU A 74 -5.33 -6.77 -8.59
N GLU A 75 -4.85 -5.57 -8.86
CA GLU A 75 -5.06 -4.86 -10.11
C GLU A 75 -3.73 -4.35 -10.66
N LEU A 76 -3.33 -4.85 -11.83
CA LEU A 76 -2.15 -4.39 -12.54
C LEU A 76 -2.55 -3.22 -13.46
N VAL A 77 -2.00 -2.04 -13.19
CA VAL A 77 -2.33 -0.79 -13.86
C VAL A 77 -1.25 -0.46 -14.87
N SER A 78 -1.49 -0.78 -16.14
CA SER A 78 -0.59 -0.42 -17.25
C SER A 78 -0.43 1.10 -17.31
N THR A 79 0.77 1.58 -16.96
CA THR A 79 1.07 2.99 -16.77
C THR A 79 2.36 3.33 -17.50
N ALA A 80 2.32 4.33 -18.37
CA ALA A 80 3.53 4.80 -19.06
C ALA A 80 4.55 5.35 -18.06
N TRP A 81 5.84 5.06 -18.28
CA TRP A 81 6.94 5.44 -17.40
C TRP A 81 6.94 6.94 -17.06
N ASP A 82 6.77 7.79 -18.08
CA ASP A 82 6.73 9.26 -17.91
C ASP A 82 5.60 9.73 -16.96
N GLY A 83 4.53 8.93 -16.84
CA GLY A 83 3.35 9.24 -16.03
C GLY A 83 3.25 8.47 -14.72
N ILE A 84 4.21 7.61 -14.38
CA ILE A 84 4.07 6.65 -13.27
C ILE A 84 4.08 7.33 -11.90
N ILE A 85 4.93 8.34 -11.70
CA ILE A 85 4.96 9.13 -10.46
C ILE A 85 3.67 9.95 -10.28
N PRO A 86 3.21 10.72 -11.28
CA PRO A 86 1.89 11.35 -11.24
C PRO A 86 0.75 10.37 -10.91
N ALA A 87 0.76 9.15 -11.46
CA ALA A 87 -0.24 8.14 -11.19
C ALA A 87 -0.24 7.70 -9.71
N LEU A 88 0.94 7.51 -9.12
CA LEU A 88 1.09 7.17 -7.70
C LEU A 88 0.58 8.28 -6.78
N ILE A 89 1.04 9.52 -6.98
CA ILE A 89 0.68 10.65 -6.09
C ILE A 89 -0.79 11.05 -6.21
N THR A 90 -1.44 10.76 -7.35
CA THR A 90 -2.89 10.97 -7.56
C THR A 90 -3.72 9.77 -7.14
N ASN A 91 -3.13 8.78 -6.45
CA ASN A 91 -3.78 7.56 -5.96
C ASN A 91 -4.43 6.70 -7.06
N LYS A 92 -3.90 6.70 -8.30
CA LYS A 92 -4.33 5.73 -9.32
C LYS A 92 -3.86 4.31 -9.02
N CYS A 93 -2.70 4.19 -8.37
CA CYS A 93 -2.16 2.94 -7.85
C CYS A 93 -1.63 3.14 -6.43
N ASP A 94 -1.24 2.04 -5.80
CA ASP A 94 -0.80 1.98 -4.41
C ASP A 94 0.72 1.81 -4.30
N ILE A 95 1.32 1.22 -5.33
CA ILE A 95 2.74 0.98 -5.48
C ILE A 95 3.09 1.00 -6.99
N ILE A 96 4.35 1.29 -7.29
CA ILE A 96 4.97 1.28 -8.63
C ILE A 96 6.17 0.35 -8.60
#